data_AF-A0AA39HAS0-F1
#
_entry.id   AF-A0AA39HAS0-F1
#
_cell.length_a   1.000
_cell.length_b   1.000
_cell.length_c   1.000
_cell.angle_alpha   90.00
_cell.angle_beta   90.00
_cell.angle_gamma   90.00
#
_symmetry.space_group_name_H-M   'P 1'
#
loop_
_entity.id
_entity.type
_entity.pdbx_description
1 polymer ?
#
loop_
_entity_poly.entity_id
_entity_poly.type
_entity_poly.pdbx_seq_one_letter_code
_entity_poly.pdbx_strand_id
1 'polypeptide(L)'
;MPQFSTIPVPTALISYRITFEIIRSKYLRTVILATTTTTTTTTCSVTGGPAMSQGIFISNTIQPGDVPFGPIGSSAPIVGMCTCTNGQYDYFGDQTQSDWNTIIGGNTDAFMLGCMSGPTCICTATTCYTSSDPQNTYVFSTFCSGTNCATYVLIQANTNADGLIPVGAGTPVTFGDQLDPTTGAFKPISTTGPYLMVTAAGCGGCPVTPTGCA
;
A
#
# COMPACT_ATOMS: atom_id res chain seq x y z
N MET A 1 43.95 27.96 20.15
CA MET A 1 43.60 26.78 20.98
C MET A 1 42.80 27.28 22.18
N PRO A 2 41.47 27.08 22.25
CA PRO A 2 40.71 27.45 23.44
C PRO A 2 40.74 26.31 24.48
N GLN A 3 41.05 26.65 25.72
CA GLN A 3 41.05 25.74 26.86
C GLN A 3 39.63 25.59 27.41
N PHE A 4 39.13 24.35 27.49
CA PHE A 4 37.89 24.02 28.18
C PHE A 4 38.16 23.86 29.69
N SER A 5 37.44 24.64 30.49
CA SER A 5 37.44 24.54 31.95
C SER A 5 36.37 23.54 32.39
N THR A 6 36.78 22.49 33.10
CA THR A 6 35.88 21.49 33.69
C THR A 6 35.38 21.95 35.06
N ILE A 7 34.05 22.01 35.21
CA ILE A 7 33.39 22.32 36.49
C ILE A 7 33.14 21.00 37.24
N PRO A 8 33.57 20.86 38.51
CA PRO A 8 33.27 19.69 39.31
C PRO A 8 31.84 19.76 39.89
N VAL A 9 31.08 18.68 39.75
CA VAL A 9 29.77 18.51 40.39
C VAL A 9 29.99 17.88 41.77
N PRO A 10 29.45 18.47 42.86
CA PRO A 10 29.64 17.94 44.19
C PRO A 10 28.75 16.72 44.44
N THR A 11 29.40 15.62 44.77
CA THR A 11 28.82 14.40 45.32
C THR A 11 28.61 14.59 46.82
N ALA A 12 27.42 15.00 47.26
CA ALA A 12 26.90 14.72 48.60
C ALA A 12 25.53 15.37 48.79
N LEU A 13 24.47 14.55 48.87
CA LEU A 13 23.55 14.61 50.00
C LEU A 13 22.72 13.33 50.06
N ILE A 14 23.13 12.53 51.03
CA ILE A 14 22.58 11.28 51.54
C ILE A 14 21.33 11.57 52.37
N SER A 15 20.45 10.57 52.45
CA SER A 15 19.45 10.36 53.52
C SER A 15 18.38 11.42 53.69
N TYR A 16 17.13 11.04 53.40
CA TYR A 16 16.00 11.01 54.35
C TYR A 16 14.72 10.94 53.53
N ARG A 17 14.23 9.72 53.27
CA ARG A 17 12.80 9.40 52.99
C ARG A 17 12.64 7.89 52.87
N ILE A 18 12.95 7.20 53.96
CA ILE A 18 12.35 5.89 54.24
C ILE A 18 11.31 6.17 55.34
N THR A 19 10.13 5.58 55.16
CA THR A 19 8.93 5.55 56.03
C THR A 19 7.86 6.60 55.68
N PHE A 20 6.63 6.14 55.47
CA PHE A 20 5.43 6.77 54.85
C PHE A 20 5.44 6.71 53.31
N GLU A 21 4.69 5.87 52.58
CA GLU A 21 3.41 5.22 52.86
C GLU A 21 3.39 3.75 52.40
N ILE A 22 3.42 2.84 53.36
CA ILE A 22 2.74 1.55 53.24
C ILE A 22 1.32 1.86 53.74
N ILE A 23 0.34 1.99 52.85
CA ILE A 23 -1.14 1.90 53.02
C ILE A 23 -1.78 2.66 51.85
N ARG A 24 -1.80 2.07 50.65
CA ARG A 24 -2.81 2.32 49.60
C ARG A 24 -2.73 1.28 48.47
N SER A 25 -2.40 0.04 48.81
CA SER A 25 -2.60 -1.10 47.91
C SER A 25 -4.00 -1.67 48.13
N LYS A 26 -5.02 -0.97 47.63
CA LYS A 26 -6.35 -1.54 47.39
C LYS A 26 -6.93 -0.90 46.13
N TYR A 27 -6.95 -1.70 45.06
CA TYR A 27 -7.84 -1.55 43.91
C TYR A 27 -7.65 -0.30 43.03
N LEU A 28 -6.64 -0.31 42.16
CA LEU A 28 -6.84 0.22 40.81
C LEU A 28 -7.12 -0.95 39.87
N ARG A 29 -8.41 -1.22 39.62
CA ARG A 29 -8.84 -1.99 38.45
C ARG A 29 -8.81 -1.02 37.27
N THR A 30 -7.73 -1.02 36.50
CA THR A 30 -7.70 -0.36 35.19
C THR A 30 -8.64 -1.13 34.27
N VAL A 31 -9.80 -0.55 33.97
CA VAL A 31 -10.73 -1.09 32.98
C VAL A 31 -10.18 -0.73 31.60
N ILE A 32 -9.59 -1.71 30.91
CA ILE A 32 -9.19 -1.56 29.51
C ILE A 32 -10.47 -1.71 28.69
N LEU A 33 -11.01 -0.58 28.22
CA LEU A 33 -12.14 -0.57 27.31
C LEU A 33 -11.62 -0.93 25.92
N ALA A 34 -11.80 -2.19 25.51
CA ALA A 34 -11.51 -2.63 24.16
C ALA A 34 -12.59 -2.06 23.22
N THR A 35 -12.28 -0.97 22.52
CA THR A 35 -13.17 -0.41 21.52
C THR A 35 -13.11 -1.28 20.27
N THR A 36 -14.16 -2.08 20.05
CA THR A 36 -14.30 -2.88 18.83
C THR A 36 -14.85 -1.98 17.72
N THR A 37 -13.97 -1.44 16.88
CA THR A 37 -14.39 -0.71 15.68
C THR A 37 -14.98 -1.71 14.69
N THR A 38 -16.29 -1.70 14.54
CA THR A 38 -16.97 -2.49 13.51
C THR A 38 -16.96 -1.68 12.23
N THR A 39 -16.10 -2.04 11.28
CA THR A 39 -16.06 -1.43 9.95
C THR A 39 -17.22 -1.97 9.11
N THR A 40 -18.23 -1.15 8.89
CA THR A 40 -19.32 -1.48 7.97
C THR A 40 -18.84 -1.27 6.54
N THR A 41 -18.50 -2.35 5.85
CA THR A 41 -18.16 -2.30 4.43
C THR A 41 -19.42 -1.97 3.64
N THR A 42 -19.51 -0.75 3.12
CA THR A 42 -20.56 -0.39 2.16
C THR A 42 -20.17 -1.03 0.84
N THR A 43 -20.82 -2.14 0.49
CA THR A 43 -20.68 -2.75 -0.83
C THR A 43 -21.26 -1.80 -1.86
N CYS A 44 -20.40 -1.27 -2.74
CA CYS A 44 -20.85 -0.87 -4.05
C CYS A 44 -21.46 -2.09 -4.72
N SER A 45 -22.78 -2.18 -4.69
CA SER A 45 -23.51 -3.22 -5.39
C SER A 45 -23.47 -2.88 -6.88
N VAL A 46 -22.38 -3.24 -7.54
CA VAL A 46 -22.39 -3.38 -8.99
C VAL A 46 -23.42 -4.48 -9.27
N THR A 47 -24.61 -4.09 -9.73
CA THR A 47 -25.70 -5.04 -10.00
C THR A 47 -25.26 -6.00 -11.10
N GLY A 48 -24.73 -7.17 -10.71
CA GLY A 48 -24.17 -8.16 -11.64
C GLY A 48 -22.65 -8.14 -11.83
N GLY A 49 -21.89 -7.35 -11.06
CA GLY A 49 -20.42 -7.38 -11.11
C GLY A 49 -19.82 -8.49 -10.23
N PRO A 50 -18.64 -9.03 -10.58
CA PRO A 50 -17.92 -9.98 -9.73
C PRO A 50 -17.69 -9.41 -8.33
N ALA A 51 -17.72 -10.28 -7.32
CA ALA A 51 -17.60 -9.91 -5.91
C ALA A 51 -16.38 -8.98 -5.68
N MET A 52 -16.47 -8.09 -4.67
CA MET A 52 -15.51 -7.00 -4.37
C MET A 52 -14.02 -7.35 -4.29
N SER A 53 -13.59 -8.60 -4.48
CA SER A 53 -12.18 -8.99 -4.54
C SER A 53 -11.41 -8.42 -5.75
N GLN A 54 -12.10 -7.84 -6.74
CA GLN A 54 -11.50 -7.39 -8.00
C GLN A 54 -11.40 -5.87 -8.18
N GLY A 55 -11.99 -5.09 -7.26
CA GLY A 55 -11.98 -3.64 -7.33
C GLY A 55 -10.69 -3.07 -6.73
N ILE A 56 -10.08 -2.10 -7.43
CA ILE A 56 -9.02 -1.27 -6.87
C ILE A 56 -9.56 0.15 -6.69
N PHE A 57 -9.32 0.73 -5.51
CA PHE A 57 -9.66 2.12 -5.27
C PHE A 57 -8.61 3.04 -5.90
N ILE A 58 -9.04 3.86 -6.85
CA ILE A 58 -8.25 4.87 -7.52
C ILE A 58 -8.57 6.22 -6.86
N SER A 59 -7.60 6.78 -6.15
CA SER A 59 -7.73 8.10 -5.53
C SER A 59 -7.91 9.20 -6.56
N ASN A 60 -8.75 10.19 -6.27
CA ASN A 60 -8.92 11.39 -7.10
C ASN A 60 -7.66 12.28 -7.17
N THR A 61 -6.65 11.96 -6.37
CA THR A 61 -5.31 12.57 -6.46
C THR A 61 -4.58 12.17 -7.74
N ILE A 62 -4.90 11.01 -8.33
CA ILE A 62 -4.33 10.56 -9.60
C ILE A 62 -4.92 11.43 -10.72
N GLN A 63 -4.06 12.17 -11.40
CA GLN A 63 -4.42 13.01 -12.53
C GLN A 63 -4.24 12.25 -13.86
N PRO A 64 -4.89 12.68 -14.96
CA PRO A 64 -4.73 12.03 -16.26
C PRO A 64 -3.26 11.94 -16.73
N GLY A 65 -2.42 12.91 -16.35
CA GLY A 65 -1.00 12.89 -16.68
C GLY A 65 -0.17 11.86 -15.89
N ASP A 66 -0.71 11.32 -14.80
CA ASP A 66 -0.02 10.31 -13.98
C ASP A 66 -0.21 8.88 -14.56
N VAL A 67 -0.96 8.75 -15.66
CA VAL A 67 -1.27 7.47 -16.32
C VAL A 67 -0.62 7.48 -17.72
N PRO A 68 0.68 7.15 -17.83
CA PRO A 68 1.49 7.49 -19.02
C PRO A 68 1.09 6.75 -20.31
N PHE A 69 0.30 5.68 -20.22
CA PHE A 69 -0.08 4.83 -21.35
C PHE A 69 -1.55 4.95 -21.75
N GLY A 70 -2.23 6.00 -21.27
CA GLY A 70 -3.62 6.28 -21.59
C GLY A 70 -4.53 6.26 -20.37
N PRO A 71 -5.82 6.58 -20.52
CA PRO A 71 -6.76 6.57 -19.41
C PRO A 71 -6.89 5.16 -18.81
N ILE A 72 -7.16 5.09 -17.50
CA ILE A 72 -7.47 3.84 -16.82
C ILE A 72 -8.57 3.10 -17.56
N GLY A 73 -8.34 1.81 -17.87
CA GLY A 73 -9.26 1.00 -18.64
C GLY A 73 -9.04 0.96 -20.15
N SER A 74 -8.01 1.63 -20.67
CA SER A 74 -7.69 1.59 -22.11
C SER A 74 -7.14 0.25 -22.58
N SER A 75 -6.37 -0.41 -21.72
CA SER A 75 -5.72 -1.71 -21.99
C SER A 75 -6.66 -2.87 -21.63
N ALA A 76 -7.01 -3.02 -20.35
CA ALA A 76 -8.07 -3.93 -19.91
C ALA A 76 -9.38 -3.17 -19.64
N PRO A 77 -10.53 -3.62 -20.18
CA PRO A 77 -11.79 -2.90 -20.02
C PRO A 77 -12.26 -2.90 -18.56
N ILE A 78 -12.75 -1.73 -18.12
CA ILE A 78 -13.47 -1.58 -16.86
C ILE A 78 -14.85 -2.23 -17.03
N VAL A 79 -15.13 -3.25 -16.21
CA VAL A 79 -16.40 -3.99 -16.21
C VAL A 79 -17.41 -3.45 -15.19
N GLY A 80 -16.94 -2.60 -14.28
CA GLY A 80 -17.77 -1.93 -13.29
C GLY A 80 -17.01 -0.78 -12.66
N MET A 81 -17.75 0.21 -12.15
CA MET A 81 -17.20 1.33 -11.41
C MET A 81 -18.11 1.72 -10.25
N CYS A 82 -17.54 2.31 -9.21
CA CYS A 82 -18.30 2.89 -8.11
C CYS A 82 -17.63 4.17 -7.64
N THR A 83 -18.38 5.27 -7.64
CA THR A 83 -17.83 6.57 -7.28
C THR A 83 -17.87 6.77 -5.76
N CYS A 84 -16.79 7.30 -5.21
CA CYS A 84 -16.67 7.63 -3.80
C CYS A 84 -16.26 9.10 -3.66
N THR A 85 -16.36 9.66 -2.44
CA THR A 85 -16.03 11.07 -2.20
C THR A 85 -14.60 11.45 -2.60
N ASN A 86 -13.64 10.54 -2.43
CA ASN A 86 -12.20 10.80 -2.65
C ASN A 86 -11.59 9.99 -3.80
N GLY A 87 -12.41 9.47 -4.71
CA GLY A 87 -11.94 8.59 -5.77
C GLY A 87 -13.03 7.67 -6.28
N GLN A 88 -12.64 6.55 -6.84
CA GLN A 88 -13.57 5.54 -7.34
C GLN A 88 -12.99 4.15 -7.19
N TYR A 89 -13.86 3.15 -7.07
CA TYR A 89 -13.47 1.76 -7.31
C TYR A 89 -13.63 1.45 -8.78
N ASP A 90 -12.57 0.99 -9.40
CA ASP A 90 -12.60 0.44 -10.76
C ASP A 90 -12.44 -1.07 -10.71
N TYR A 91 -13.33 -1.76 -11.43
CA TYR A 91 -13.35 -3.21 -11.54
C TYR A 91 -12.95 -3.57 -12.96
N PHE A 92 -11.91 -4.39 -13.12
CA PHE A 92 -11.39 -4.81 -14.42
C PHE A 92 -11.83 -6.25 -14.71
N GLY A 93 -11.86 -6.61 -15.99
CA GLY A 93 -12.16 -7.98 -16.40
C GLY A 93 -11.17 -9.01 -15.84
N ASP A 94 -11.63 -10.24 -15.72
CA ASP A 94 -10.80 -11.38 -15.34
C ASP A 94 -9.73 -11.65 -16.37
N GLN A 95 -8.51 -11.97 -15.90
CA GLN A 95 -7.45 -12.50 -16.76
C GLN A 95 -6.71 -13.62 -16.03
N THR A 96 -6.31 -14.64 -16.78
CA THR A 96 -5.56 -15.80 -16.27
C THR A 96 -4.10 -15.79 -16.70
N GLN A 97 -3.67 -14.73 -17.39
CA GLN A 97 -2.27 -14.57 -17.76
C GLN A 97 -1.46 -14.19 -16.52
N SER A 98 -0.42 -14.95 -16.21
CA SER A 98 0.46 -14.70 -15.07
C SER A 98 1.82 -14.12 -15.48
N ASP A 99 2.19 -14.21 -16.76
CA ASP A 99 3.47 -13.70 -17.26
C ASP A 99 3.39 -12.21 -17.58
N TRP A 100 4.17 -11.39 -16.87
CA TRP A 100 4.19 -9.93 -17.05
C TRP A 100 4.63 -9.50 -18.44
N ASN A 101 5.55 -10.22 -19.08
CA ASN A 101 5.99 -9.87 -20.43
C ASN A 101 4.84 -10.03 -21.43
N THR A 102 4.04 -11.08 -21.29
CA THR A 102 2.82 -11.27 -22.10
C THR A 102 1.75 -10.24 -21.77
N ILE A 103 1.56 -9.89 -20.48
CA ILE A 103 0.58 -8.87 -20.07
C ILE A 103 0.90 -7.52 -20.71
N ILE A 104 2.15 -7.06 -20.55
CA ILE A 104 2.64 -5.77 -21.08
C ILE A 104 2.68 -5.81 -22.61
N GLY A 105 3.28 -6.85 -23.20
CA GLY A 105 3.39 -6.97 -24.65
C GLY A 105 2.03 -7.12 -25.35
N GLY A 106 1.02 -7.60 -24.64
CA GLY A 106 -0.35 -7.71 -25.10
C GLY A 106 -1.24 -6.51 -24.78
N ASN A 107 -0.75 -5.49 -24.05
CA ASN A 107 -1.54 -4.38 -23.51
C ASN A 107 -2.81 -4.87 -22.78
N THR A 108 -2.66 -5.86 -21.92
CA THR A 108 -3.76 -6.45 -21.12
C THR A 108 -3.68 -6.07 -19.64
N ASP A 109 -2.78 -5.14 -19.30
CA ASP A 109 -2.73 -4.51 -17.99
C ASP A 109 -3.98 -3.66 -17.74
N ALA A 110 -4.32 -3.44 -16.48
CA ALA A 110 -5.43 -2.58 -16.08
C ALA A 110 -5.11 -1.10 -16.36
N PHE A 111 -3.96 -0.67 -15.87
CA PHE A 111 -3.40 0.67 -16.08
C PHE A 111 -1.95 0.73 -15.58
N MET A 112 -1.26 1.80 -15.95
CA MET A 112 0.07 2.14 -15.44
C MET A 112 0.02 3.45 -14.66
N LEU A 113 0.76 3.54 -13.56
CA LEU A 113 0.80 4.73 -12.70
C LEU A 113 2.23 5.22 -12.53
N GLY A 114 2.45 6.50 -12.77
CA GLY A 114 3.67 7.24 -12.43
C GLY A 114 3.29 8.65 -12.01
N CYS A 115 3.36 8.94 -10.70
CA CYS A 115 2.89 10.21 -10.17
C CYS A 115 3.89 11.33 -10.43
N MET A 116 3.49 12.35 -11.19
CA MET A 116 4.36 13.49 -11.52
C MET A 116 4.48 14.51 -10.38
N SER A 117 3.43 14.65 -9.57
CA SER A 117 3.31 15.70 -8.55
C SER A 117 3.66 15.25 -7.12
N GLY A 118 4.16 14.02 -6.95
CA GLY A 118 4.50 13.48 -5.62
C GLY A 118 4.75 11.97 -5.66
N PRO A 119 5.10 11.35 -4.53
CA PRO A 119 5.32 9.92 -4.49
C PRO A 119 4.03 9.16 -4.81
N THR A 120 4.13 8.13 -5.64
CA THR A 120 3.09 7.12 -5.78
C THR A 120 2.91 6.40 -4.45
N CYS A 121 1.66 6.21 -4.01
CA CYS A 121 1.34 5.33 -2.91
C CYS A 121 0.37 4.22 -3.33
N ILE A 122 0.68 3.00 -2.90
CA ILE A 122 -0.05 1.78 -3.22
C ILE A 122 -0.36 1.06 -1.92
N CYS A 123 -1.62 0.69 -1.69
CA CYS A 123 -2.05 0.02 -0.47
C CYS A 123 -2.56 -1.39 -0.75
N THR A 124 -2.13 -2.33 0.08
CA THR A 124 -2.76 -3.64 0.27
C THR A 124 -3.82 -3.54 1.36
N ALA A 125 -4.47 -4.67 1.68
CA ALA A 125 -5.44 -4.72 2.78
C ALA A 125 -4.87 -4.34 4.15
N THR A 126 -3.55 -4.43 4.35
CA THR A 126 -2.92 -4.22 5.66
C THR A 126 -1.89 -3.09 5.68
N THR A 127 -1.27 -2.80 4.53
CA THR A 127 -0.07 -1.97 4.48
C THR A 127 -0.11 -1.07 3.26
N CYS A 128 0.20 0.21 3.45
CA CYS A 128 0.46 1.13 2.37
C CYS A 128 1.96 1.27 2.12
N TYR A 129 2.33 1.51 0.88
CA TYR A 129 3.71 1.65 0.44
C TYR A 129 3.86 2.92 -0.40
N THR A 130 4.93 3.65 -0.18
CA THR A 130 5.33 4.80 -1.00
C THR A 130 6.47 4.42 -1.92
N SER A 131 6.50 5.00 -3.11
CA SER A 131 7.64 4.83 -4.02
C SER A 131 8.96 5.24 -3.37
N SER A 132 10.02 4.47 -3.60
CA SER A 132 11.40 4.87 -3.26
C SER A 132 11.94 6.00 -4.15
N ASP A 133 11.46 6.08 -5.40
CA ASP A 133 11.91 7.06 -6.39
C ASP A 133 10.71 7.61 -7.20
N PRO A 134 10.57 8.93 -7.38
CA PRO A 134 9.44 9.52 -8.10
C PRO A 134 9.38 9.14 -9.59
N GLN A 135 10.45 8.59 -10.19
CA GLN A 135 10.48 8.12 -11.58
C GLN A 135 10.01 6.68 -11.74
N ASN A 136 9.79 5.95 -10.65
CA ASN A 136 9.27 4.58 -10.74
C ASN A 136 7.86 4.58 -11.34
N THR A 137 7.62 3.63 -12.23
CA THR A 137 6.30 3.38 -12.83
C THR A 137 5.75 2.05 -12.32
N TYR A 138 4.43 1.95 -12.20
CA TYR A 138 3.77 0.80 -11.62
C TYR A 138 2.72 0.26 -12.58
N VAL A 139 2.82 -1.00 -12.98
CA VAL A 139 1.85 -1.64 -13.87
C VAL A 139 0.89 -2.47 -13.04
N PHE A 140 -0.40 -2.18 -13.14
CA PHE A 140 -1.44 -2.91 -12.42
C PHE A 140 -2.06 -3.92 -13.38
N SER A 141 -2.27 -5.14 -12.92
CA SER A 141 -2.99 -6.15 -13.68
C SER A 141 -3.85 -6.97 -12.75
N THR A 142 -5.07 -7.31 -13.19
CA THR A 142 -5.84 -8.35 -12.53
C THR A 142 -5.16 -9.70 -12.77
N PHE A 143 -5.33 -10.65 -11.86
CA PHE A 143 -4.96 -12.04 -12.11
C PHE A 143 -5.88 -12.96 -11.33
N CYS A 144 -6.43 -13.94 -12.03
CA CYS A 144 -7.35 -14.93 -11.51
C CYS A 144 -6.71 -16.32 -11.51
N SER A 145 -6.65 -16.94 -10.32
CA SER A 145 -6.31 -18.34 -10.14
C SER A 145 -7.53 -19.08 -9.58
N GLY A 146 -8.22 -19.81 -10.46
CA GLY A 146 -9.53 -20.39 -10.15
C GLY A 146 -10.56 -19.29 -9.90
N THR A 147 -11.21 -19.31 -8.74
CA THR A 147 -12.20 -18.30 -8.33
C THR A 147 -11.59 -17.09 -7.59
N ASN A 148 -10.27 -17.12 -7.34
CA ASN A 148 -9.59 -16.08 -6.59
C ASN A 148 -8.94 -15.10 -7.57
N CYS A 149 -9.48 -13.90 -7.63
CA CYS A 149 -8.96 -12.81 -8.45
C CYS A 149 -8.51 -11.66 -7.55
N ALA A 150 -7.39 -11.05 -7.89
CA ALA A 150 -6.89 -9.83 -7.24
C ALA A 150 -6.15 -8.96 -8.26
N THR A 151 -6.00 -7.68 -7.95
CA THR A 151 -5.14 -6.78 -8.70
C THR A 151 -3.74 -6.84 -8.12
N TYR A 152 -2.74 -7.09 -8.97
CA TYR A 152 -1.33 -7.13 -8.61
C TYR A 152 -0.60 -5.96 -9.25
N VAL A 153 0.51 -5.55 -8.63
CA VAL A 153 1.38 -4.50 -9.15
C VAL A 153 2.76 -5.02 -9.50
N LEU A 154 3.20 -4.72 -10.72
CA LEU A 154 4.59 -4.79 -11.15
C LEU A 154 5.28 -3.44 -10.91
N ILE A 155 6.50 -3.48 -10.40
CA ILE A 155 7.35 -2.29 -10.26
C ILE A 155 8.20 -2.21 -11.54
N GLN A 156 8.26 -1.03 -12.13
CA GLN A 156 9.22 -0.72 -13.19
C GLN A 156 10.13 0.39 -12.68
N ALA A 157 11.39 0.04 -12.45
CA ALA A 157 12.36 0.93 -11.86
C ALA A 157 13.71 0.85 -12.58
N ASN A 158 14.56 1.86 -12.35
CA ASN A 158 15.88 1.95 -12.97
C ASN A 158 16.92 1.04 -12.28
N THR A 159 16.72 0.73 -11.00
CA THR A 159 17.62 -0.12 -10.22
C THR A 159 16.88 -1.22 -9.49
N ASN A 160 17.56 -2.33 -9.22
CA ASN A 160 16.98 -3.46 -8.48
C ASN A 160 16.64 -3.14 -7.02
N ALA A 161 17.22 -2.07 -6.45
CA ALA A 161 16.96 -1.66 -5.07
C ALA A 161 15.74 -0.74 -4.94
N ASP A 162 15.28 -0.17 -6.05
CA ASP A 162 14.10 0.70 -6.07
C ASP A 162 12.81 -0.09 -5.98
N GLY A 163 11.76 0.53 -5.46
CA GLY A 163 10.43 -0.06 -5.43
C GLY A 163 9.47 0.63 -4.48
N LEU A 164 8.93 -0.14 -3.55
CA LEU A 164 7.85 0.23 -2.65
C LEU A 164 8.29 0.08 -1.19
N ILE A 165 8.35 1.21 -0.48
CA ILE A 165 8.74 1.29 0.93
C ILE A 165 7.47 1.36 1.78
N PRO A 166 7.30 0.47 2.78
CA PRO A 166 6.10 0.47 3.61
C PRO A 166 5.99 1.76 4.44
N VAL A 167 4.78 2.29 4.53
CA VAL A 167 4.45 3.40 5.42
C VAL A 167 4.29 2.83 6.83
N GLY A 168 5.35 2.95 7.63
CA GLY A 168 5.42 2.40 8.98
C GLY A 168 6.33 1.17 9.04
N ALA A 169 5.87 0.12 9.73
CA ALA A 169 6.61 -1.14 9.83
C ALA A 169 6.27 -2.08 8.67
N GLY A 170 7.29 -2.74 8.13
CA GLY A 170 7.13 -3.76 7.09
C GLY A 170 8.42 -4.01 6.34
N THR A 171 8.37 -4.92 5.38
CA THR A 171 9.48 -5.19 4.46
C THR A 171 9.25 -4.42 3.16
N PRO A 172 10.25 -3.68 2.64
CA PRO A 172 10.20 -3.14 1.29
C PRO A 172 9.98 -4.22 0.24
N VAL A 173 9.32 -3.87 -0.86
CA VAL A 173 9.25 -4.70 -2.07
C VAL A 173 10.00 -3.98 -3.16
N THR A 174 11.01 -4.63 -3.72
CA THR A 174 11.89 -4.01 -4.71
C THR A 174 11.64 -4.57 -6.10
N PHE A 175 12.08 -3.84 -7.11
CA PHE A 175 12.11 -4.31 -8.49
C PHE A 175 12.92 -5.60 -8.62
N GLY A 176 14.05 -5.70 -7.92
CA GLY A 176 14.90 -6.89 -7.93
C GLY A 176 14.18 -8.15 -7.41
N ASP A 177 13.27 -8.00 -6.44
CA ASP A 177 12.50 -9.14 -5.90
C ASP A 177 11.61 -9.80 -6.96
N GLN A 178 11.18 -9.03 -7.96
CA GLN A 178 10.29 -9.45 -9.04
C GLN A 178 11.02 -10.18 -10.17
N LEU A 179 12.35 -10.16 -10.16
CA LEU A 179 13.18 -10.78 -11.19
C LEU A 179 13.68 -12.15 -10.75
N ASP A 180 13.70 -13.09 -11.70
CA ASP A 180 14.49 -14.31 -11.55
C ASP A 180 15.98 -13.95 -11.59
N PRO A 181 16.77 -14.33 -10.57
CA PRO A 181 18.16 -13.90 -10.45
C PRO A 181 19.09 -14.50 -11.53
N THR A 182 18.64 -15.53 -12.25
CA THR A 182 19.44 -16.22 -13.28
C THR A 182 19.17 -15.65 -14.65
N THR A 183 17.90 -15.43 -14.97
CA THR A 183 17.44 -15.03 -16.31
C THR A 183 17.16 -13.54 -16.43
N GLY A 184 16.94 -12.85 -15.31
CA GLY A 184 16.48 -11.46 -15.29
C GLY A 184 15.03 -11.30 -15.76
N ALA A 185 14.30 -12.39 -16.02
CA ALA A 185 12.90 -12.33 -16.41
C ALA A 185 12.01 -12.06 -15.19
N PHE A 186 10.85 -11.45 -15.42
CA PHE A 186 9.82 -11.32 -14.38
C PHE A 186 9.32 -12.69 -13.94
N LYS A 187 9.19 -12.87 -12.62
CA LYS A 187 8.53 -14.04 -12.06
C LYS A 187 7.04 -14.02 -12.44
N PRO A 188 6.38 -15.18 -12.56
CA PRO A 188 4.94 -15.20 -12.80
C PRO A 188 4.17 -14.64 -11.60
N ILE A 189 3.04 -13.99 -11.87
CA ILE A 189 2.07 -13.57 -10.84
C ILE A 189 1.60 -14.82 -10.10
N SER A 190 1.66 -14.77 -8.77
CA SER A 190 1.17 -15.83 -7.88
C SER A 190 0.80 -15.25 -6.52
N THR A 191 -0.07 -15.94 -5.79
CA THR A 191 -0.55 -15.50 -4.47
C THR A 191 0.53 -15.51 -3.38
N THR A 192 1.63 -16.22 -3.62
CA THR A 192 2.80 -16.31 -2.73
C THR A 192 4.04 -15.65 -3.32
N GLY A 193 3.90 -14.97 -4.46
CA GLY A 193 4.99 -14.33 -5.18
C GLY A 193 5.41 -12.99 -4.56
N PRO A 194 6.38 -12.30 -5.19
CA PRO A 194 6.86 -11.00 -4.74
C PRO A 194 5.88 -9.85 -5.06
N TYR A 195 4.75 -10.14 -5.71
CA TYR A 195 3.78 -9.14 -6.16
C TYR A 195 2.78 -8.83 -5.05
N LEU A 196 2.51 -7.54 -4.84
CA LEU A 196 1.54 -7.09 -3.86
C LEU A 196 0.11 -7.22 -4.41
N MET A 197 -0.80 -7.76 -3.61
CA MET A 197 -2.25 -7.69 -3.88
C MET A 197 -2.75 -6.29 -3.49
N VAL A 198 -2.98 -5.46 -4.50
CA VAL A 198 -3.34 -4.06 -4.34
C VAL A 198 -4.84 -3.90 -4.15
N THR A 199 -5.19 -3.02 -3.22
CA THR A 199 -6.56 -2.61 -2.92
C THR A 199 -6.80 -1.12 -3.20
N ALA A 200 -5.75 -0.30 -3.22
CA ALA A 200 -5.86 1.12 -3.52
C ALA A 200 -4.56 1.71 -4.08
N ALA A 201 -4.67 2.77 -4.88
CA ALA A 201 -3.54 3.57 -5.38
C ALA A 201 -3.84 5.07 -5.33
N GLY A 202 -2.80 5.89 -5.17
CA GLY A 202 -2.87 7.34 -5.11
C GLY A 202 -1.55 8.05 -5.39
N CYS A 203 -1.60 9.37 -5.53
CA CYS A 203 -0.44 10.24 -5.77
C CYS A 203 -0.35 11.30 -4.67
N GLY A 204 0.88 11.64 -4.24
CA GLY A 204 1.11 12.70 -3.24
C GLY A 204 0.73 12.31 -1.80
N GLY A 205 0.27 11.08 -1.59
CA GLY A 205 -0.13 10.54 -0.29
C GLY A 205 -0.85 9.21 -0.46
N CYS A 206 -0.94 8.45 0.64
CA CYS A 206 -1.64 7.18 0.60
C CYS A 206 -3.16 7.37 0.60
N PRO A 207 -3.88 6.67 -0.28
CA PRO A 207 -5.32 6.77 -0.35
C PRO A 207 -5.95 6.39 1.00
N VAL A 208 -6.82 7.25 1.51
CA VAL A 208 -7.70 6.91 2.63
C VAL A 208 -8.92 6.26 2.02
N THR A 209 -9.04 4.94 2.14
CA THR A 209 -10.20 4.21 1.62
C THR A 209 -11.49 4.81 2.20
N PRO A 210 -12.38 5.36 1.36
CA PRO A 210 -13.54 6.11 1.85
C PRO A 210 -14.55 5.16 2.50
N THR A 211 -15.19 5.65 3.57
CA THR A 211 -16.40 5.06 4.13
C THR A 211 -17.59 5.62 3.36
N GLY A 212 -18.35 4.77 2.66
CA GLY A 212 -19.57 5.17 1.95
C GLY A 212 -19.35 5.50 0.46
N CYS A 213 -19.07 4.49 -0.33
CA CYS A 213 -19.15 4.59 -1.79
C CYS A 213 -20.60 4.33 -2.26
N ALA A 214 -21.02 5.02 -3.32
CA ALA A 214 -22.40 5.05 -3.81
C ALA A 214 -22.51 4.52 -5.25
#